data_AF-A0A936WY12-F1
#
_entry.id   AF-A0A936WY12-F1
#
_cell.length_a   1.000
_cell.length_b   1.000
_cell.length_c   1.000
_cell.angle_alpha   90.00
_cell.angle_beta   90.00
_cell.angle_gamma   90.00
#
_symmetry.space_group_name_H-M   'P 1'
#
loop_
_entity.id
_entity.type
_entity.pdbx_description
1 polymer ?
#
loop_
_entity_poly.entity_id
_entity_poly.type
_entity_poly.pdbx_seq_one_letter_code
_entity_poly.pdbx_strand_id
1 'polypeptide(L)'
;MKKQLFTAGLLSVLALGFTGCYNNKSDILELPKVSFRSEIVPIMTSGACGCHNNGQGQRAVQFSYLNNVYYDAILARVGVYDAWIKGGKHPGEGVIDFTPGEKAIISRWISEGAKDDFIPPPITGNVTFTANILPIYNVSCKGSSCHGGAGPNLDFAAFVADKSIITAMVNSGGATGHPGGAVSLTLSTIATFQAWLDQGMPQ
;
A
#
# COMPACT_ATOMS: atom_id res chain seq x y z
N MET A 1 -41.54 -41.63 22.18
CA MET A 1 -40.77 -41.78 20.92
C MET A 1 -40.47 -40.46 20.18
N LYS A 2 -41.35 -39.43 20.19
CA LYS A 2 -41.09 -38.16 19.47
C LYS A 2 -39.96 -37.26 20.05
N LYS A 3 -39.66 -37.33 21.37
CA LYS A 3 -38.60 -36.50 22.00
C LYS A 3 -37.15 -36.96 21.70
N GLN A 4 -36.95 -38.23 21.34
CA GLN A 4 -35.61 -38.77 21.05
C GLN A 4 -35.16 -38.52 19.60
N LEU A 5 -36.11 -38.29 18.68
CA LEU A 5 -35.81 -37.89 17.31
C LEU A 5 -35.29 -36.44 17.21
N PHE A 6 -35.77 -35.53 18.07
CA PHE A 6 -35.31 -34.14 18.09
C PHE A 6 -33.89 -33.98 18.65
N THR A 7 -33.49 -34.79 19.63
CA THR A 7 -32.15 -34.74 20.23
C THR A 7 -31.08 -35.35 19.32
N ALA A 8 -31.42 -36.41 18.57
CA ALA A 8 -30.52 -37.01 17.58
C ALA A 8 -30.29 -36.09 16.36
N GLY A 9 -31.30 -35.33 15.94
CA GLY A 9 -31.16 -34.34 14.85
C GLY A 9 -30.21 -33.19 15.20
N LEU A 10 -30.28 -32.67 16.43
CA LEU A 10 -29.44 -31.55 16.87
C LEU A 10 -27.95 -31.93 16.99
N LEU A 11 -27.65 -33.13 17.49
CA LEU A 11 -26.27 -33.63 17.60
C LEU A 11 -25.63 -33.89 16.23
N SER A 12 -26.41 -34.35 15.26
CA SER A 12 -25.94 -34.62 13.89
C SER A 12 -25.55 -33.34 13.15
N VAL A 13 -26.34 -32.27 13.31
CA VAL A 13 -26.04 -30.95 12.71
C VAL A 13 -24.83 -30.30 13.37
N LEU A 14 -24.66 -30.48 14.69
CA LEU A 14 -23.49 -29.99 15.41
C LEU A 14 -22.20 -30.71 14.97
N ALA A 15 -22.25 -32.04 14.81
CA ALA A 15 -21.11 -32.84 14.36
C ALA A 15 -20.67 -32.50 12.92
N LEU A 16 -21.62 -32.29 12.01
CA LEU A 16 -21.34 -31.90 10.62
C LEU A 16 -20.80 -30.46 10.52
N GLY A 17 -21.25 -29.56 11.39
CA GLY A 17 -20.73 -28.19 11.48
C GLY A 17 -19.27 -28.11 11.94
N PHE A 18 -18.85 -29.01 12.84
CA PHE A 18 -17.46 -29.06 13.30
C PHE A 18 -16.50 -29.74 12.32
N THR A 19 -16.96 -30.72 11.52
CA THR A 19 -16.10 -31.35 10.49
C THR A 19 -15.80 -30.42 9.32
N GLY A 20 -16.69 -29.48 9.01
CA GLY A 20 -16.46 -28.47 7.97
C GLY A 20 -15.32 -27.48 8.28
N CYS A 21 -14.94 -27.35 9.56
CA CYS A 21 -13.83 -26.48 10.01
C CYS A 21 -12.54 -27.26 10.33
N TYR A 22 -12.55 -28.59 10.23
CA TYR A 22 -11.47 -29.43 10.74
C TYR A 22 -10.39 -29.74 9.69
N ASN A 23 -10.62 -29.46 8.40
CA ASN A 23 -9.68 -29.77 7.31
C ASN A 23 -9.25 -28.56 6.46
N ASN A 24 -9.38 -27.34 6.98
CA ASN A 24 -8.96 -26.12 6.28
C ASN A 24 -7.47 -26.18 5.85
N LYS A 25 -6.65 -26.95 6.57
CA LYS A 25 -5.23 -27.19 6.24
C LYS A 25 -5.00 -28.08 5.01
N SER A 26 -5.94 -28.96 4.63
CA SER A 26 -5.84 -29.77 3.41
C SER A 26 -6.46 -29.09 2.19
N ASP A 27 -7.45 -28.22 2.42
CA ASP A 27 -8.28 -27.64 1.36
C ASP A 27 -7.79 -26.25 0.92
N ILE A 28 -7.03 -25.57 1.77
CA ILE A 28 -6.38 -24.29 1.46
C ILE A 28 -4.91 -24.57 1.10
N LEU A 29 -4.67 -24.80 -0.18
CA LEU A 29 -3.33 -25.05 -0.72
C LEU A 29 -2.42 -23.81 -0.65
N GLU A 30 -3.02 -22.62 -0.61
CA GLU A 30 -2.33 -21.33 -0.42
C GLU A 30 -3.25 -20.38 0.33
N LEU A 31 -2.72 -19.67 1.34
CA LEU A 31 -3.48 -18.63 2.04
C LEU A 31 -3.73 -17.46 1.08
N PRO A 32 -4.93 -16.85 1.08
CA PRO A 32 -5.18 -15.64 0.29
C PRO A 32 -4.15 -14.56 0.61
N LYS A 33 -3.60 -13.92 -0.43
CA LYS A 33 -2.64 -12.82 -0.28
C LYS A 33 -3.22 -11.68 0.55
N VAL A 34 -2.35 -10.97 1.26
CA VAL A 34 -2.75 -9.79 2.02
C VAL A 34 -3.14 -8.68 1.04
N SER A 35 -4.37 -8.20 1.17
CA SER A 35 -4.90 -7.11 0.35
C SER A 35 -4.43 -5.77 0.89
N PHE A 36 -3.79 -4.98 0.03
CA PHE A 36 -3.41 -3.62 0.40
C PHE A 36 -4.66 -2.78 0.71
N ARG A 37 -5.68 -2.84 -0.14
CA ARG A 37 -6.88 -1.99 -0.01
C ARG A 37 -7.77 -2.36 1.16
N SER A 38 -7.88 -3.64 1.50
CA SER A 38 -8.81 -4.10 2.55
C SER A 38 -8.15 -4.43 3.89
N GLU A 39 -6.84 -4.68 3.94
CA GLU A 39 -6.15 -5.02 5.19
C GLU A 39 -5.14 -3.95 5.62
N ILE A 40 -4.33 -3.42 4.69
CA ILE A 40 -3.29 -2.43 5.04
C ILE A 40 -3.87 -1.03 5.20
N VAL A 41 -4.71 -0.58 4.27
CA VAL A 41 -5.31 0.76 4.31
C VAL A 41 -6.10 1.03 5.60
N PRO A 42 -6.94 0.10 6.11
CA PRO A 42 -7.61 0.32 7.39
C PRO A 42 -6.67 0.49 8.57
N ILE A 43 -5.53 -0.23 8.61
CA ILE A 43 -4.52 -0.06 9.67
C ILE A 43 -3.98 1.37 9.66
N MET A 44 -3.59 1.85 8.47
CA MET A 44 -2.98 3.18 8.31
C MET A 44 -3.98 4.33 8.51
N THR A 45 -5.24 4.11 8.14
CA THR A 45 -6.28 5.16 8.21
C THR A 45 -7.02 5.20 9.54
N SER A 46 -7.03 4.12 10.32
CA SER A 46 -7.69 4.08 11.64
C SER A 46 -6.77 4.48 12.79
N GLY A 47 -5.52 3.99 12.82
CA GLY A 47 -4.60 4.24 13.94
C GLY A 47 -3.98 5.64 13.95
N ALA A 48 -3.89 6.29 12.79
CA ALA A 48 -3.08 7.50 12.62
C ALA A 48 -3.87 8.83 12.65
N CYS A 49 -5.15 8.79 13.05
CA CYS A 49 -6.07 9.96 13.01
C CYS A 49 -5.57 11.21 13.75
N GLY A 50 -4.76 11.06 14.79
CA GLY A 50 -4.22 12.20 15.53
C GLY A 50 -3.24 13.07 14.74
N CYS A 51 -2.54 12.51 13.75
CA CYS A 51 -1.47 13.21 13.02
C CYS A 51 -1.57 13.04 11.49
N HIS A 52 -1.80 11.81 11.01
CA HIS A 52 -1.74 11.48 9.59
C HIS A 52 -3.10 11.49 8.89
N ASN A 53 -4.22 11.60 9.60
CA ASN A 53 -5.55 11.59 8.97
C ASN A 53 -6.47 12.75 9.40
N ASN A 54 -5.88 13.91 9.71
CA ASN A 54 -6.58 15.08 10.26
C ASN A 54 -6.61 16.30 9.30
N GLY A 55 -6.12 16.14 8.07
CA GLY A 55 -6.01 17.23 7.09
C GLY A 55 -4.83 18.18 7.30
N GLN A 56 -4.00 17.97 8.33
CA GLN A 56 -2.82 18.80 8.64
C GLN A 56 -1.56 18.24 7.96
N GLY A 57 -1.56 18.19 6.63
CA GLY A 57 -0.47 17.62 5.82
C GLY A 57 0.89 18.32 5.95
N GLN A 58 0.95 19.47 6.62
CA GLN A 58 2.19 20.18 6.93
C GLN A 58 2.97 19.56 8.11
N ARG A 59 2.29 18.83 9.00
CA ARG A 59 2.91 18.26 10.22
C ARG A 59 3.26 16.78 10.06
N ALA A 60 2.50 16.06 9.26
CA ALA A 60 2.70 14.65 8.98
C ALA A 60 2.14 14.31 7.60
N VAL A 61 2.71 13.28 6.97
CA VAL A 61 2.16 12.72 5.73
C VAL A 61 0.71 12.33 5.94
N GLN A 62 -0.18 12.70 5.01
CA GLN A 62 -1.58 12.31 5.10
C GLN A 62 -1.81 10.94 4.46
N PHE A 63 -2.45 10.01 5.17
CA PHE A 63 -2.91 8.74 4.58
C PHE A 63 -4.38 8.79 4.19
N SER A 64 -5.19 9.59 4.87
CA SER A 64 -6.53 9.95 4.43
C SER A 64 -6.95 11.35 4.90
N TYR A 65 -7.96 11.92 4.25
CA TYR A 65 -8.68 13.08 4.75
C TYR A 65 -10.10 13.09 4.17
N LEU A 66 -11.10 13.25 5.06
CA LEU A 66 -12.51 13.09 4.71
C LEU A 66 -12.74 11.73 4.03
N ASN A 67 -13.28 11.74 2.81
CA ASN A 67 -13.58 10.52 2.04
C ASN A 67 -12.42 10.10 1.11
N ASN A 68 -11.27 10.77 1.19
CA ASN A 68 -10.14 10.51 0.30
C ASN A 68 -9.07 9.71 1.03
N VAL A 69 -8.62 8.61 0.41
CA VAL A 69 -7.45 7.84 0.84
C VAL A 69 -6.31 8.10 -0.14
N TYR A 70 -5.14 8.44 0.39
CA TYR A 70 -3.93 8.70 -0.38
C TYR A 70 -3.11 7.41 -0.49
N TYR A 71 -3.54 6.49 -1.37
CA TYR A 71 -2.96 5.15 -1.49
C TYR A 71 -1.46 5.14 -1.77
N ASP A 72 -1.00 5.95 -2.72
CA ASP A 72 0.43 6.07 -3.01
C ASP A 72 1.22 6.68 -1.84
N ALA A 73 0.61 7.54 -1.03
CA ALA A 73 1.25 8.05 0.19
C ALA A 73 1.48 6.92 1.20
N ILE A 74 0.62 5.90 1.24
CA ILE A 74 0.86 4.71 2.08
C ILE A 74 1.94 3.82 1.44
N LEU A 75 1.78 3.46 0.16
CA LEU A 75 2.67 2.53 -0.54
C LEU A 75 4.12 3.03 -0.64
N ALA A 76 4.32 4.32 -0.87
CA ALA A 76 5.66 4.89 -1.00
C ALA A 76 6.46 4.88 0.32
N ARG A 77 5.89 4.41 1.44
CA ARG A 77 6.57 4.24 2.74
C ARG A 77 6.77 2.78 3.15
N VAL A 78 6.67 1.83 2.22
CA VAL A 78 6.96 0.40 2.48
C VAL A 78 8.31 0.20 3.19
N GLY A 79 9.38 0.88 2.77
CA GLY A 79 10.67 0.79 3.46
C GLY A 79 10.63 1.27 4.92
N VAL A 80 9.80 2.28 5.23
CA VAL A 80 9.60 2.76 6.61
C VAL A 80 8.86 1.72 7.44
N TYR A 81 7.81 1.12 6.87
CA TYR A 81 7.07 0.07 7.55
C TYR A 81 7.93 -1.17 7.81
N ASP A 82 8.74 -1.57 6.82
CA ASP A 82 9.67 -2.71 6.95
C ASP A 82 10.67 -2.49 8.09
N ALA A 83 11.26 -1.29 8.17
CA ALA A 83 12.15 -0.94 9.27
C ALA A 83 11.42 -0.94 10.64
N TRP A 84 10.20 -0.40 10.68
CA TRP A 84 9.41 -0.31 11.91
C TRP A 84 9.00 -1.69 12.46
N ILE A 85 8.52 -2.60 11.61
CA ILE A 85 8.15 -3.95 12.05
C ILE A 85 9.36 -4.79 12.49
N LYS A 86 10.57 -4.46 12.03
CA LYS A 86 11.84 -5.12 12.39
C LYS A 86 12.52 -4.53 13.65
N GLY A 87 11.77 -3.80 14.47
CA GLY A 87 12.26 -3.23 15.73
C GLY A 87 12.65 -1.75 15.65
N GLY A 88 12.41 -1.11 14.49
CA GLY A 88 12.41 0.35 14.39
C GLY A 88 11.27 1.00 15.17
N LYS A 89 11.19 2.32 15.08
CA LYS A 89 10.15 3.12 15.74
C LYS A 89 9.43 4.00 14.74
N HIS A 90 8.23 4.46 15.11
CA HIS A 90 7.52 5.48 14.37
C HIS A 90 8.38 6.75 14.20
N PRO A 91 8.55 7.30 12.97
CA PRO A 91 9.40 8.46 12.74
C PRO A 91 8.97 9.75 13.45
N GLY A 92 7.70 9.87 13.82
CA GLY A 92 7.16 11.01 14.58
C GLY A 92 7.47 10.96 16.09
N GLU A 93 8.28 10.00 16.54
CA GLU A 93 8.61 9.76 17.95
C GLU A 93 7.39 9.40 18.83
N GLY A 94 7.62 9.05 20.10
CA GLY A 94 6.59 8.67 21.08
C GLY A 94 6.34 7.16 21.20
N VAL A 95 5.27 6.79 21.92
CA VAL A 95 4.87 5.39 22.20
C VAL A 95 3.91 4.81 21.15
N ILE A 96 3.94 5.35 19.93
CA ILE A 96 3.10 4.89 18.82
C ILE A 96 3.74 3.63 18.24
N ASP A 97 3.00 2.53 18.27
CA ASP A 97 3.41 1.27 17.67
C ASP A 97 2.22 0.53 17.06
N PHE A 98 2.49 -0.28 16.04
CA PHE A 98 1.53 -1.24 15.54
C PHE A 98 1.28 -2.32 16.61
N THR A 99 0.04 -2.77 16.74
CA THR A 99 -0.26 -3.98 17.52
C THR A 99 0.47 -5.19 16.92
N PRO A 100 0.70 -6.26 17.70
CA PRO A 100 1.34 -7.47 17.17
C PRO A 100 0.62 -8.06 15.95
N GLY A 101 -0.71 -7.98 15.90
CA GLY A 101 -1.51 -8.44 14.77
C GLY A 101 -1.31 -7.58 13.52
N GLU A 102 -1.32 -6.26 13.66
CA GLU A 102 -1.04 -5.34 12.55
C GLU A 102 0.38 -5.52 12.00
N LYS A 103 1.37 -5.71 12.88
CA LYS A 103 2.75 -6.03 12.45
C LYS A 103 2.80 -7.32 11.64
N ALA A 104 2.06 -8.35 12.04
CA ALA A 104 2.02 -9.61 11.30
C ALA A 104 1.40 -9.44 9.90
N ILE A 105 0.30 -8.68 9.80
CA ILE A 105 -0.36 -8.39 8.51
C ILE A 105 0.58 -7.59 7.60
N ILE A 106 1.18 -6.51 8.11
CA ILE A 106 2.12 -5.66 7.36
C ILE A 106 3.35 -6.45 6.95
N SER A 107 3.93 -7.25 7.86
CA SER A 107 5.08 -8.11 7.57
C SER A 107 4.78 -9.08 6.45
N ARG A 108 3.60 -9.71 6.49
CA ARG A 108 3.18 -10.66 5.47
C ARG A 108 2.99 -9.96 4.12
N TRP A 109 2.27 -8.84 4.09
CA TRP A 109 2.10 -8.04 2.87
C TRP A 109 3.43 -7.60 2.24
N ILE A 110 4.39 -7.16 3.06
CA ILE A 110 5.73 -6.79 2.58
C ILE A 110 6.46 -8.01 2.00
N SER A 111 6.40 -9.17 2.68
CA SER A 111 7.00 -10.40 2.17
C SER A 111 6.38 -10.90 0.86
N GLU A 112 5.12 -10.56 0.61
CA GLU A 112 4.38 -10.85 -0.63
C GLU A 112 4.65 -9.80 -1.74
N GLY A 113 5.53 -8.83 -1.48
CA GLY A 113 5.98 -7.82 -2.44
C GLY A 113 5.32 -6.45 -2.30
N ALA A 114 4.55 -6.21 -1.24
CA ALA A 114 3.97 -4.92 -0.88
C ALA A 114 3.16 -4.23 -1.99
N LYS A 115 2.41 -5.00 -2.77
CA LYS A 115 1.70 -4.51 -3.96
C LYS A 115 0.31 -3.99 -3.62
N ASP A 116 -0.14 -3.04 -4.42
CA ASP A 116 -1.54 -2.66 -4.53
C ASP A 116 -2.31 -3.73 -5.34
N ASP A 117 -3.46 -4.15 -4.82
CA ASP A 117 -4.37 -5.11 -5.46
C ASP A 117 -5.41 -4.44 -6.37
N PHE A 118 -5.41 -3.11 -6.48
CA PHE A 118 -6.22 -2.38 -7.45
C PHE A 118 -5.64 -2.42 -8.87
N ILE A 119 -6.47 -2.82 -9.84
CA ILE A 119 -6.13 -2.81 -11.27
C ILE A 119 -6.72 -1.55 -11.92
N PRO A 120 -5.90 -0.60 -12.41
CA PRO A 120 -6.40 0.59 -13.09
C PRO A 120 -6.98 0.24 -14.46
N PRO A 121 -7.92 1.05 -14.97
CA PRO A 121 -8.26 1.00 -16.38
C PRO A 121 -7.04 1.38 -17.24
N PRO A 122 -6.99 0.97 -18.51
CA PRO A 122 -5.93 1.39 -19.43
C PRO A 122 -5.84 2.93 -19.52
N ILE A 123 -4.61 3.45 -19.50
CA ILE A 123 -4.36 4.88 -19.73
C ILE A 123 -4.56 5.16 -21.22
N THR A 124 -5.41 6.14 -21.53
CA THR A 124 -5.71 6.56 -22.91
C THR A 124 -5.42 8.04 -23.09
N GLY A 125 -5.02 8.44 -24.30
CA GLY A 125 -4.73 9.82 -24.63
C GLY A 125 -3.30 10.28 -24.29
N ASN A 126 -3.08 11.59 -24.41
CA ASN A 126 -1.79 12.20 -24.16
C ASN A 126 -1.55 12.32 -22.65
N VAL A 127 -0.39 11.84 -22.21
CA VAL A 127 0.07 11.95 -20.83
C VAL A 127 1.19 12.96 -20.82
N THR A 128 1.07 14.04 -20.04
CA THR A 128 2.10 15.08 -19.93
C THR A 128 2.60 15.24 -18.51
N PHE A 129 3.77 15.86 -18.36
CA PHE A 129 4.34 16.11 -17.04
C PHE A 129 3.40 16.98 -16.20
N THR A 130 2.98 18.10 -16.75
CA THR A 130 2.21 19.12 -16.01
C THR A 130 0.83 18.60 -15.62
N ALA A 131 0.16 17.87 -16.52
CA ALA A 131 -1.20 17.40 -16.29
C ALA A 131 -1.28 16.11 -15.46
N ASN A 132 -0.29 15.21 -15.60
CA ASN A 132 -0.42 13.85 -15.08
C ASN A 132 0.68 13.50 -14.06
N ILE A 133 1.94 13.82 -14.34
CA ILE A 133 3.07 13.41 -13.50
C ILE A 133 3.24 14.32 -12.29
N LEU A 134 3.18 15.63 -12.49
CA LEU A 134 3.38 16.63 -11.45
C LEU A 134 2.35 16.50 -10.31
N PRO A 135 1.05 16.25 -10.55
CA PRO A 135 0.10 15.95 -9.48
C PRO A 135 0.49 14.72 -8.65
N ILE A 136 0.89 13.62 -9.30
CA ILE A 136 1.34 12.40 -8.60
C ILE A 136 2.58 12.70 -7.76
N TYR A 137 3.58 13.38 -8.33
CA TYR A 137 4.77 13.78 -7.60
C TYR A 137 4.43 14.62 -6.37
N ASN A 138 3.57 15.64 -6.51
CA ASN A 138 3.23 16.56 -5.42
C ASN A 138 2.47 15.88 -4.27
N VAL A 139 1.67 14.86 -4.56
CA VAL A 139 0.86 14.16 -3.53
C VAL A 139 1.63 13.00 -2.91
N SER A 140 2.34 12.22 -3.73
CA SER A 140 2.86 10.91 -3.33
C SER A 140 4.34 10.93 -2.97
N CYS A 141 5.12 11.74 -3.69
CA CYS A 141 6.58 11.73 -3.65
C CYS A 141 7.15 12.94 -2.89
N LYS A 142 6.55 14.11 -3.08
CA LYS A 142 6.95 15.39 -2.49
C LYS A 142 6.38 15.49 -1.07
N GLY A 143 7.10 14.90 -0.13
CA GLY A 143 6.84 15.02 1.31
C GLY A 143 8.07 15.50 2.06
N SER A 144 7.87 16.07 3.25
CA SER A 144 8.94 16.59 4.13
C SER A 144 9.98 15.54 4.55
N SER A 145 9.70 14.24 4.39
CA SER A 145 10.64 13.15 4.64
C SER A 145 11.40 12.68 3.39
N CYS A 146 10.94 13.04 2.19
CA CYS A 146 11.48 12.56 0.91
C CYS A 146 11.78 13.76 -0.01
N HIS A 147 11.12 13.89 -1.16
CA HIS A 147 11.44 14.92 -2.18
C HIS A 147 10.96 16.35 -1.84
N GLY A 148 10.48 16.61 -0.62
CA GLY A 148 10.25 17.94 -0.06
C GLY A 148 11.05 18.18 1.23
N GLY A 149 12.05 17.33 1.50
CA GLY A 149 12.93 17.39 2.66
C GLY A 149 14.32 16.84 2.34
N ALA A 150 14.59 15.58 2.70
CA ALA A 150 15.92 14.98 2.57
C ALA A 150 16.32 14.64 1.11
N GLY A 151 15.36 14.45 0.22
CA GLY A 151 15.56 14.15 -1.20
C GLY A 151 15.55 15.40 -2.08
N PRO A 152 16.07 15.31 -3.31
CA PRO A 152 16.07 16.43 -4.24
C PRO A 152 14.64 16.82 -4.64
N ASN A 153 14.41 18.12 -4.81
CA ASN A 153 13.22 18.59 -5.51
C ASN A 153 13.34 18.21 -6.99
N LEU A 154 12.26 17.66 -7.56
CA LEU A 154 12.24 17.20 -8.94
C LEU A 154 11.26 18.07 -9.74
N ASP A 155 11.81 18.83 -10.68
CA ASP A 155 11.05 19.53 -11.71
C ASP A 155 11.06 18.74 -13.02
N PHE A 156 10.44 19.28 -14.08
CA PHE A 156 10.39 18.60 -15.38
C PHE A 156 11.79 18.22 -15.89
N ALA A 157 12.75 19.14 -15.81
CA ALA A 157 14.11 18.91 -16.31
C ALA A 157 14.82 17.81 -15.52
N ALA A 158 14.65 17.80 -14.19
CA ALA A 158 15.18 16.74 -13.33
C ALA A 158 14.57 15.37 -13.66
N PHE A 159 13.23 15.29 -13.82
CA PHE A 159 12.59 14.04 -14.23
C PHE A 159 13.09 13.55 -15.60
N VAL A 160 13.28 14.46 -16.57
CA VAL A 160 13.84 14.09 -17.89
C VAL A 160 15.29 13.62 -17.79
N ALA A 161 16.11 14.28 -16.98
CA ALA A 161 17.50 13.88 -16.74
C ALA A 161 17.59 12.49 -16.08
N ASP A 162 16.68 12.18 -15.16
CA ASP A 162 16.63 10.94 -14.40
C ASP A 162 15.80 9.83 -15.08
N LYS A 163 15.61 9.89 -16.40
CA LYS A 163 14.80 8.92 -17.17
C LYS A 163 15.15 7.45 -16.84
N SER A 164 16.43 7.12 -16.72
CA SER A 164 16.89 5.75 -16.43
C SER A 164 16.48 5.28 -15.03
N ILE A 165 16.57 6.17 -14.04
CA ILE A 165 16.13 5.93 -12.65
C ILE A 165 14.62 5.68 -12.64
N ILE A 166 13.84 6.56 -13.27
CA ILE A 166 12.38 6.45 -13.31
C ILE A 166 11.97 5.17 -14.04
N THR A 167 12.61 4.85 -15.16
CA THR A 167 12.34 3.62 -15.91
C THR A 167 12.61 2.37 -15.06
N ALA A 168 13.74 2.31 -14.36
CA ALA A 168 14.05 1.19 -13.47
C ALA A 168 13.05 1.08 -12.30
N MET A 169 12.67 2.22 -11.73
CA MET A 169 11.67 2.29 -10.65
C MET A 169 10.30 1.81 -11.13
N VAL A 170 9.81 2.29 -12.27
CA VAL A 170 8.51 1.91 -12.84
C VAL A 170 8.49 0.43 -13.21
N ASN A 171 9.53 -0.07 -13.88
CA ASN A 171 9.62 -1.48 -14.29
C ASN A 171 9.65 -2.46 -13.11
N SER A 172 10.20 -2.05 -11.97
CA SER A 172 10.25 -2.86 -10.76
C SER A 172 9.05 -2.63 -9.82
N GLY A 173 8.16 -1.70 -10.15
CA GLY A 173 7.09 -1.24 -9.25
C GLY A 173 7.60 -0.52 -8.00
N GLY A 174 8.84 -0.03 -8.02
CA GLY A 174 9.50 0.68 -6.92
C GLY A 174 10.45 -0.18 -6.09
N ALA A 175 10.47 -1.50 -6.29
CA ALA A 175 11.34 -2.40 -5.53
C ALA A 175 12.84 -2.10 -5.72
N THR A 176 13.21 -1.56 -6.89
CA THR A 176 14.57 -1.10 -7.20
C THR A 176 14.53 0.21 -7.98
N GLY A 177 15.69 0.80 -8.29
CA GLY A 177 15.80 2.00 -9.12
C GLY A 177 15.70 3.32 -8.33
N HIS A 178 14.87 3.41 -7.29
CA HIS A 178 14.81 4.61 -6.44
C HIS A 178 16.08 4.75 -5.57
N PRO A 179 16.82 5.87 -5.62
CA PRO A 179 18.08 6.02 -4.87
C PRO A 179 17.94 5.98 -3.35
N GLY A 180 16.75 6.29 -2.82
CA GLY A 180 16.44 6.26 -1.39
C GLY A 180 16.07 4.89 -0.84
N GLY A 181 16.12 3.84 -1.68
CA GLY A 181 15.73 2.47 -1.32
C GLY A 181 14.38 2.08 -1.89
N ALA A 182 13.88 0.91 -1.48
CA ALA A 182 12.63 0.36 -2.02
C ALA A 182 11.42 1.22 -1.65
N VAL A 183 10.60 1.51 -2.66
CA VAL A 183 9.27 2.12 -2.54
C VAL A 183 8.23 1.18 -3.14
N SER A 184 6.96 1.37 -2.83
CA SER A 184 5.88 0.74 -3.59
C SER A 184 5.01 1.82 -4.23
N LEU A 185 4.47 1.53 -5.40
CA LEU A 185 3.66 2.44 -6.20
C LEU A 185 2.34 1.74 -6.55
N THR A 186 1.24 2.50 -6.60
CA THR A 186 -0.01 1.98 -7.16
C THR A 186 0.19 1.60 -8.63
N LEU A 187 -0.57 0.61 -9.10
CA LEU A 187 -0.55 0.25 -10.52
C LEU A 187 -0.99 1.43 -11.41
N SER A 188 -1.85 2.32 -10.93
CA SER A 188 -2.22 3.57 -11.63
C SER A 188 -1.02 4.48 -11.85
N THR A 189 -0.20 4.68 -10.81
CA THR A 189 1.01 5.49 -10.89
C THR A 189 2.02 4.88 -11.84
N ILE A 190 2.27 3.57 -11.73
CA ILE A 190 3.15 2.83 -12.65
C ILE A 190 2.68 2.99 -14.09
N ALA A 191 1.39 2.74 -14.37
CA ALA A 191 0.84 2.84 -15.71
C ALA A 191 0.92 4.27 -16.29
N THR A 192 0.69 5.29 -15.46
CA THR A 192 0.77 6.70 -15.89
C THR A 192 2.20 7.10 -16.23
N PHE A 193 3.16 6.74 -15.38
CA PHE A 193 4.58 6.99 -15.66
C PHE A 193 5.08 6.22 -16.88
N GLN A 194 4.67 4.96 -17.05
CA GLN A 194 5.03 4.17 -18.21
C GLN A 194 4.50 4.81 -19.50
N ALA A 195 3.22 5.20 -19.53
CA ALA A 195 2.63 5.89 -20.67
C ALA A 195 3.35 7.21 -21.00
N TRP A 196 3.75 7.98 -19.98
CA TRP A 196 4.52 9.22 -20.17
C TRP A 196 5.93 8.96 -20.75
N LEU A 197 6.62 7.93 -20.24
CA LEU A 197 7.93 7.49 -20.77
C LEU A 197 7.83 7.06 -22.23
N ASP A 198 6.81 6.27 -22.56
CA ASP A 198 6.55 5.73 -23.90
C ASP A 198 6.20 6.84 -24.92
N GLN A 199 5.56 7.91 -24.46
CA GLN A 199 5.24 9.09 -25.26
C GLN A 199 6.41 10.08 -25.41
N GLY A 200 7.59 9.75 -24.89
CA GLY A 200 8.77 10.60 -25.01
C GLY A 200 8.84 11.75 -24.00
N MET A 201 8.16 11.60 -22.86
CA MET A 201 8.19 12.54 -21.72
C MET A 201 7.75 13.98 -22.07
N PRO A 202 6.59 14.20 -22.72
CA PRO A 202 6.11 15.55 -23.03
C PRO A 202 5.79 16.34 -21.74
N GLN A 203 6.00 17.65 -21.79
CA GLN A 203 5.79 18.56 -20.64
C GLN A 203 4.31 18.89 -20.39
#